data_AF-A0A3G7YF76-F1
#
_entry.id   AF-A0A3G7YF76-F1
#
_cell.length_a   1.000
_cell.length_b   1.000
_cell.length_c   1.000
_cell.angle_alpha   90.00
_cell.angle_beta   90.00
_cell.angle_gamma   90.00
#
_symmetry.space_group_name_H-M   'P 1'
#
loop_
_entity.id
_entity.type
_entity.pdbx_description
1 polymer ?
#
loop_
_entity_poly.entity_id
_entity_poly.type
_entity_poly.pdbx_seq_one_letter_code
_entity_poly.pdbx_strand_id
1 'polypeptide(L)'
;MIAAPVPGFEKLFNLYISKTYDLLNHLYVRYLHDLSFGLRAECLYFPNYRPARLKPMNPEKLELLITRQMPFGKYKGRIIADLPGPYLNWFAREGFPHGELGGLLALMQEIDHNGLAELLEPLRVKHGKPAPRH
;
A
#
# COMPACT_ATOMS: atom_id res chain seq x y z
N MET A 1 47.48 -9.30 -3.83
CA MET A 1 46.88 -8.92 -5.12
C MET A 1 45.45 -9.44 -5.12
N ILE A 2 44.47 -8.57 -4.88
CA ILE A 2 43.05 -8.94 -4.84
C ILE A 2 42.57 -8.99 -6.29
N ALA A 3 42.03 -10.13 -6.72
CA ALA A 3 41.55 -10.35 -8.08
C ALA A 3 40.47 -9.33 -8.45
N ALA A 4 40.57 -8.76 -9.64
CA ALA A 4 39.59 -7.82 -10.17
C ALA A 4 38.21 -8.50 -10.35
N PRO A 5 37.09 -7.77 -10.11
CA PRO A 5 35.75 -8.34 -10.19
C PRO A 5 35.39 -8.75 -11.63
N VAL A 6 34.79 -9.93 -11.77
CA VAL A 6 34.40 -10.52 -13.06
C VAL A 6 33.23 -9.71 -13.67
N PRO A 7 33.38 -9.12 -14.88
CA PRO A 7 32.32 -8.34 -15.51
C PRO A 7 31.08 -9.21 -15.77
N GLY A 8 29.91 -8.78 -15.28
CA GLY A 8 28.64 -9.48 -15.48
C GLY A 8 28.14 -10.29 -14.27
N PHE A 9 28.97 -10.50 -13.24
CA PHE A 9 28.54 -11.10 -11.97
C PHE A 9 27.47 -10.25 -11.26
N GLU A 10 27.53 -8.93 -11.42
CA GLU A 10 26.59 -8.00 -10.79
C GLU A 10 25.12 -8.21 -11.21
N LYS A 11 24.84 -8.60 -12.45
CA LYS A 11 23.45 -8.85 -12.89
C LYS A 11 22.87 -10.11 -12.25
N LEU A 12 23.68 -11.16 -12.15
CA LEU A 12 23.27 -12.42 -11.52
C LEU A 12 23.19 -12.26 -10.00
N PHE A 13 24.11 -11.51 -9.40
CA PHE A 13 24.08 -11.16 -7.99
C PHE A 13 22.84 -10.31 -7.66
N ASN A 14 22.54 -9.27 -8.44
CA ASN A 14 21.35 -8.44 -8.24
C ASN A 14 20.04 -9.21 -8.46
N LEU A 15 20.01 -10.17 -9.39
CA LEU A 15 18.85 -11.03 -9.60
C LEU A 15 18.67 -12.04 -8.45
N TYR A 16 19.77 -12.59 -7.92
CA TYR A 16 19.76 -13.46 -6.75
C TYR A 16 19.32 -12.73 -5.48
N ILE A 17 19.83 -11.52 -5.28
CA ILE A 17 19.43 -10.56 -4.24
C ILE A 17 17.93 -10.27 -4.40
N SER A 18 17.46 -9.84 -5.57
CA SER A 18 16.05 -9.53 -5.82
C SER A 18 15.10 -10.71 -5.55
N LYS A 19 15.46 -11.92 -6.01
CA LYS A 19 14.62 -13.11 -5.79
C LYS A 19 14.62 -13.59 -4.34
N THR A 20 15.72 -13.39 -3.61
CA THR A 20 15.78 -13.74 -2.18
C THR A 20 15.02 -12.71 -1.33
N TYR A 21 14.99 -11.43 -1.71
CA TYR A 21 14.15 -10.42 -1.06
C TYR A 21 12.65 -10.64 -1.29
N ASP A 22 12.23 -11.08 -2.47
CA ASP A 22 10.82 -11.43 -2.72
C ASP A 22 10.39 -12.64 -1.88
N LEU A 23 11.24 -13.67 -1.77
CA LEU A 23 10.93 -14.85 -0.96
C LEU A 23 10.94 -14.54 0.54
N LEU A 24 11.88 -13.72 1.00
CA LEU A 24 11.96 -13.26 2.39
C LEU A 24 10.81 -12.33 2.75
N ASN A 25 10.39 -11.41 1.87
CA ASN A 25 9.20 -10.58 2.09
C ASN A 25 7.93 -11.44 2.12
N HIS A 26 7.83 -12.43 1.23
CA HIS A 26 6.66 -13.30 1.19
C HIS A 26 6.58 -14.24 2.41
N LEU A 27 7.73 -14.63 2.99
CA LEU A 27 7.78 -15.34 4.27
C LEU A 27 7.52 -14.38 5.45
N TYR A 28 8.05 -13.15 5.41
CA TYR A 28 7.85 -12.13 6.45
C TYR A 28 6.37 -11.73 6.57
N VAL A 29 5.71 -11.46 5.45
CA VAL A 29 4.27 -11.13 5.39
C VAL A 29 3.40 -12.30 5.86
N ARG A 30 3.87 -13.55 5.71
CA ARG A 30 3.13 -14.75 6.15
C ARG A 30 3.30 -15.06 7.64
N TYR A 31 4.42 -14.67 8.25
CA TYR A 31 4.72 -14.97 9.65
C TYR A 31 4.33 -13.86 10.64
N LEU A 32 4.04 -12.64 10.18
CA LEU A 32 3.83 -11.48 11.06
C LEU A 32 2.35 -11.08 11.29
N HIS A 33 1.41 -12.04 11.17
CA HIS A 33 -0.01 -11.80 11.44
C HIS A 33 -0.48 -12.23 12.85
N ASP A 34 0.42 -12.71 13.71
CA ASP A 34 0.15 -12.87 15.16
C ASP A 34 0.64 -11.62 15.91
N LEU A 35 -0.27 -10.67 16.02
CA LEU A 35 -0.09 -9.30 16.49
C LEU A 35 0.10 -9.17 18.01
N SER A 36 1.00 -9.96 18.63
CA SER A 36 1.26 -9.88 20.08
C SER A 36 2.73 -9.88 20.51
N PHE A 37 3.71 -9.90 19.59
CA PHE A 37 5.15 -9.89 19.93
C PHE A 37 5.98 -8.77 19.26
N GLY A 38 5.35 -7.88 18.50
CA GLY A 38 6.02 -6.99 17.54
C GLY A 38 6.83 -5.82 18.08
N LEU A 39 6.78 -5.48 19.37
CA LEU A 39 7.52 -4.31 19.89
C LEU A 39 8.85 -4.64 20.57
N ARG A 40 9.24 -5.92 20.69
CA ARG A 40 10.44 -6.31 21.46
C ARG A 40 11.52 -7.06 20.68
N ALA A 41 11.20 -7.59 19.49
CA ALA A 41 12.17 -8.35 18.68
C ALA A 41 13.02 -7.46 17.75
N GLU A 42 12.49 -6.34 17.26
CA GLU A 42 13.17 -5.48 16.27
C GLU A 42 14.44 -4.80 16.82
N CYS A 43 14.49 -4.52 18.13
CA CYS A 43 15.65 -3.86 18.76
C CYS A 43 16.87 -4.79 18.95
N LEU A 44 16.73 -6.11 18.85
CA LEU A 44 17.81 -7.05 19.21
C LEU A 44 18.61 -7.55 18.00
N TYR A 45 18.09 -7.46 16.78
CA TYR A 45 18.73 -8.07 15.60
C TYR A 45 19.39 -7.08 14.62
N PHE A 46 19.02 -5.80 14.63
CA PHE A 46 19.56 -4.81 13.68
C PHE A 46 19.85 -3.45 14.32
N PRO A 47 20.92 -3.32 15.12
CA PRO A 47 21.23 -2.08 15.87
C PRO A 47 21.55 -0.86 14.99
N ASN A 48 21.80 -1.06 13.69
CA ASN A 48 22.11 0.00 12.72
C ASN A 48 21.09 0.11 11.58
N TYR A 49 19.98 -0.64 11.62
CA TYR A 49 18.89 -0.43 10.66
C TYR A 49 18.14 0.83 11.06
N ARG A 50 18.41 1.94 10.36
CA ARG A 50 17.45 3.05 10.32
C ARG A 50 16.36 2.63 9.35
N PRO A 51 15.16 2.23 9.80
CA PRO A 51 14.05 2.08 8.88
C PRO A 51 13.93 3.40 8.14
N ALA A 52 14.07 3.37 6.81
CA ALA A 52 13.70 4.51 5.98
C ALA A 52 12.31 4.91 6.47
N ARG A 53 12.19 6.11 7.07
CA ARG A 53 11.01 6.56 7.83
C ARG A 53 9.77 5.87 7.30
N LEU A 54 9.26 4.88 8.04
CA LEU A 54 7.98 4.28 7.72
C LEU A 54 7.03 5.47 7.57
N LYS A 55 6.59 5.72 6.34
CA LYS A 55 5.73 6.87 6.06
C LYS A 55 4.49 6.59 6.89
N PRO A 56 4.23 7.34 7.98
CA PRO A 56 3.08 7.03 8.80
C PRO A 56 1.86 7.12 7.89
N MET A 57 1.02 6.08 7.89
CA MET A 57 -0.27 6.18 7.24
C MET A 57 -0.97 7.39 7.85
N ASN A 58 -1.22 8.42 7.05
CA ASN A 58 -1.87 9.62 7.55
C ASN A 58 -3.38 9.33 7.66
N PRO A 59 -3.95 9.26 8.88
CA PRO A 59 -5.37 8.95 9.07
C PRO A 59 -6.29 9.96 8.37
N GLU A 60 -5.83 11.20 8.17
CA GLU A 60 -6.56 12.24 7.43
C GLU A 60 -6.89 11.81 5.99
N LYS A 61 -6.03 10.99 5.37
CA LYS A 61 -6.27 10.49 4.01
C LYS A 61 -7.44 9.52 3.95
N LEU A 62 -7.68 8.74 5.01
CA LEU A 62 -8.82 7.83 5.08
C LEU A 62 -10.14 8.61 5.14
N GLU A 63 -10.16 9.73 5.89
CA GLU A 63 -11.31 10.63 5.90
C GLU A 63 -11.54 11.29 4.53
N LEU A 64 -10.47 11.59 3.79
CA LEU A 64 -10.57 12.10 2.42
C LEU A 64 -11.21 11.09 1.45
N LEU A 65 -10.99 9.78 1.62
CA LEU A 65 -11.59 8.76 0.76
C LEU A 65 -13.14 8.78 0.82
N ILE A 66 -13.71 9.06 1.99
CA ILE A 66 -15.17 9.04 2.22
C ILE A 66 -15.82 10.43 2.08
N THR A 67 -15.03 11.50 1.98
CA THR A 67 -15.53 12.88 1.83
C THR A 67 -15.34 13.39 0.41
N ARG A 68 -14.22 13.06 -0.24
CA ARG A 68 -13.88 13.56 -1.57
C ARG A 68 -14.69 12.85 -2.64
N GLN A 69 -15.26 13.64 -3.53
CA GLN A 69 -15.94 13.15 -4.72
C GLN A 69 -15.00 13.17 -5.92
N MET A 70 -15.21 12.24 -6.83
CA MET A 70 -14.45 12.15 -8.06
C MET A 70 -14.77 13.34 -8.98
N PRO A 71 -13.78 14.17 -9.38
CA PRO A 71 -14.03 15.40 -10.13
C PRO A 71 -14.32 15.19 -11.63
N PHE A 72 -13.96 14.03 -12.18
CA PHE A 72 -14.08 13.73 -13.62
C PHE A 72 -14.36 12.24 -13.89
N GLY A 73 -14.54 11.91 -15.17
CA GLY A 73 -14.72 10.54 -15.65
C GLY A 73 -16.16 10.03 -15.47
N LYS A 74 -16.33 8.72 -15.70
CA LYS A 74 -17.64 8.04 -15.66
C LYS A 74 -18.33 8.15 -14.30
N TYR A 75 -17.55 8.20 -13.22
CA TYR A 75 -18.05 8.24 -11.84
C TYR A 75 -17.96 9.64 -11.22
N LYS A 76 -18.00 10.70 -12.04
CA LYS A 76 -17.99 12.09 -11.55
C LYS A 76 -19.10 12.32 -10.51
N GLY A 77 -18.74 12.96 -9.39
CA GLY A 77 -19.65 13.25 -8.27
C GLY A 77 -19.84 12.09 -7.28
N ARG A 78 -19.28 10.90 -7.58
CA ARG A 78 -19.28 9.77 -6.64
C ARG A 78 -18.12 9.89 -5.66
N ILE A 79 -18.33 9.45 -4.42
CA ILE A 79 -17.28 9.40 -3.38
C ILE A 79 -16.20 8.39 -3.80
N ILE A 80 -14.93 8.69 -3.51
CA ILE A 80 -13.79 7.83 -3.88
C ILE A 80 -13.94 6.42 -3.28
N ALA A 81 -14.36 6.32 -2.02
CA ALA A 81 -14.62 5.05 -1.34
C ALA A 81 -15.71 4.18 -1.98
N ASP A 82 -16.55 4.75 -2.86
CA ASP A 82 -17.64 4.04 -3.53
C ASP A 82 -17.34 3.72 -5.01
N LEU A 83 -16.10 3.98 -5.43
CA LEU A 83 -15.66 3.67 -6.78
C LEU A 83 -15.59 2.15 -6.97
N PRO A 84 -16.09 1.61 -8.09
CA PRO A 84 -16.00 0.17 -8.34
C PRO A 84 -14.55 -0.28 -8.50
N GLY A 85 -14.20 -1.42 -7.90
CA GLY A 85 -12.87 -2.05 -8.04
C GLY A 85 -12.36 -2.17 -9.48
N PRO A 86 -13.18 -2.56 -10.49
CA PRO A 86 -12.74 -2.57 -11.89
C PRO A 86 -12.27 -1.21 -12.42
N TYR A 87 -12.83 -0.11 -11.92
CA TYR A 87 -12.44 1.24 -12.31
C TYR A 87 -11.10 1.65 -11.66
N LEU A 88 -10.87 1.27 -10.41
CA LEU A 88 -9.59 1.47 -9.73
C LEU A 88 -8.47 0.61 -10.34
N ASN A 89 -8.80 -0.64 -10.70
CA ASN A 89 -7.89 -1.54 -11.44
C ASN A 89 -7.48 -0.99 -12.81
N TRP A 90 -8.38 -0.28 -13.50
CA TRP A 90 -8.04 0.40 -14.75
C TRP A 90 -7.01 1.51 -14.51
N PHE A 91 -7.17 2.33 -13.47
CA PHE A 91 -6.16 3.33 -13.08
C PHE A 91 -4.83 2.70 -12.65
N ALA A 92 -4.85 1.52 -12.01
CA ALA A 92 -3.63 0.81 -11.65
C ALA A 92 -2.82 0.36 -12.88
N ARG A 93 -3.49 0.17 -14.03
CA ARG A 93 -2.85 -0.21 -15.31
C ARG A 93 -2.41 1.00 -16.14
N GLU A 94 -3.28 2.01 -16.26
CA GLU A 94 -3.00 3.22 -17.06
C GLU A 94 -2.09 4.22 -16.32
N GLY A 95 -2.14 4.21 -14.99
CA GLY A 95 -1.47 5.16 -14.11
C GLY A 95 -2.43 6.10 -13.41
N PHE A 96 -2.07 6.49 -12.19
CA PHE A 96 -2.84 7.44 -11.39
C PHE A 96 -2.49 8.89 -11.76
N PRO A 97 -3.47 9.82 -11.72
CA PRO A 97 -3.21 11.24 -11.95
C PRO A 97 -2.24 11.80 -10.91
N HIS A 98 -1.42 12.78 -11.26
CA HIS A 98 -0.52 13.40 -10.29
C HIS A 98 -1.28 14.17 -9.19
N GLY A 99 -0.62 14.31 -8.04
CA GLY A 99 -1.14 15.08 -6.89
C GLY A 99 -1.93 14.24 -5.90
N GLU A 100 -2.71 14.93 -5.06
CA GLU A 100 -3.44 14.31 -3.96
C GLU A 100 -4.46 13.27 -4.44
N LEU A 101 -5.18 13.58 -5.52
CA LEU A 101 -6.23 12.70 -6.06
C LEU A 101 -5.67 11.33 -6.47
N GLY A 102 -4.53 11.28 -7.18
CA GLY A 102 -3.93 9.99 -7.52
C GLY A 102 -3.43 9.24 -6.31
N GLY A 103 -2.91 9.94 -5.30
CA GLY A 103 -2.55 9.33 -4.02
C GLY A 103 -3.76 8.72 -3.31
N LEU A 104 -4.92 9.37 -3.35
CA LEU A 104 -6.17 8.83 -2.80
C LEU A 104 -6.69 7.63 -3.61
N LEU A 105 -6.62 7.69 -4.94
CA LEU A 105 -7.04 6.59 -5.81
C LEU A 105 -6.14 5.36 -5.64
N ALA A 106 -4.83 5.56 -5.54
CA ALA A 106 -3.87 4.49 -5.26
C ALA A 106 -4.12 3.87 -3.88
N LEU A 107 -4.34 4.70 -2.86
CA LEU A 107 -4.69 4.22 -1.53
C LEU A 107 -6.01 3.42 -1.53
N MET A 108 -7.02 3.90 -2.24
CA MET A 108 -8.29 3.18 -2.35
C MET A 108 -8.12 1.84 -3.06
N GLN A 109 -7.31 1.81 -4.12
CA GLN A 109 -6.98 0.56 -4.84
C GLN A 109 -6.23 -0.43 -3.94
N GLU A 110 -5.29 0.03 -3.10
CA GLU A 110 -4.62 -0.83 -2.13
C GLU A 110 -5.62 -1.40 -1.11
N ILE A 111 -6.52 -0.58 -0.59
CA ILE A 111 -7.56 -1.02 0.36
C ILE A 111 -8.49 -2.06 -0.30
N ASP A 112 -8.96 -1.80 -1.52
CA ASP A 112 -9.83 -2.72 -2.27
C ASP A 112 -9.13 -4.04 -2.58
N HIS A 113 -7.87 -3.98 -3.06
CA HIS A 113 -7.09 -5.16 -3.42
C HIS A 113 -6.78 -6.05 -2.22
N ASN A 114 -6.64 -5.47 -1.03
CA ASN A 114 -6.43 -6.22 0.22
C ASN A 114 -7.75 -6.63 0.91
N GLY A 115 -8.92 -6.27 0.36
CA GLY A 115 -10.22 -6.57 0.98
C GLY A 115 -10.48 -5.80 2.28
N LEU A 116 -9.83 -4.65 2.47
CA LEU A 116 -9.88 -3.86 3.70
C LEU A 116 -10.95 -2.76 3.68
N ALA A 117 -11.91 -2.81 2.76
CA ALA A 117 -12.94 -1.79 2.59
C ALA A 117 -13.78 -1.58 3.88
N GLU A 118 -13.99 -2.63 4.67
CA GLU A 118 -14.71 -2.57 5.95
C GLU A 118 -14.04 -1.66 6.98
N LEU A 119 -12.72 -1.40 6.86
CA LEU A 119 -12.01 -0.45 7.73
C LEU A 119 -12.56 0.97 7.62
N LEU A 120 -13.21 1.31 6.50
CA LEU A 120 -13.83 2.61 6.29
C LEU A 120 -15.20 2.71 6.96
N GLU A 121 -15.86 1.60 7.30
CA GLU A 121 -17.24 1.61 7.81
C GLU A 121 -17.41 2.41 9.12
N PRO A 122 -16.53 2.28 10.13
CA PRO A 122 -16.62 3.12 11.33
C PRO A 122 -16.52 4.63 11.02
N LEU A 123 -15.69 5.00 10.04
CA LEU A 123 -15.56 6.38 9.58
C LEU A 123 -16.82 6.83 8.84
N ARG A 124 -17.40 5.96 8.01
CA ARG A 124 -18.66 6.22 7.31
C ARG A 124 -19.82 6.48 8.28
N VAL A 125 -19.92 5.69 9.34
CA VAL A 125 -20.91 5.89 10.41
C VAL A 125 -20.69 7.23 11.10
N LYS A 126 -19.44 7.57 11.47
CA LYS A 126 -19.09 8.88 12.07
C LYS A 126 -19.51 10.05 11.18
N HIS A 127 -19.42 9.92 9.86
CA HIS A 127 -19.79 10.96 8.89
C HIS A 127 -21.22 10.83 8.34
N GLY A 128 -22.03 9.88 8.82
CA GLY A 128 -23.41 9.67 8.35
C GLY A 128 -23.54 9.25 6.88
N LYS A 129 -22.52 8.59 6.32
CA LYS A 129 -22.43 8.17 4.91
C LYS A 129 -22.24 6.65 4.77
N PRO A 130 -23.24 5.84 5.13
CA PRO A 130 -23.11 4.38 5.11
C PRO A 130 -22.76 3.86 3.71
N ALA A 131 -22.16 2.67 3.65
CA ALA A 131 -21.84 2.03 2.39
C ALA A 131 -23.07 1.81 1.50
N PRO A 132 -22.97 2.08 0.19
CA PRO A 132 -24.03 1.72 -0.74
C PRO A 132 -24.17 0.19 -0.72
N ARG A 133 -25.39 -0.29 -0.50
CA ARG A 133 -25.73 -1.71 -0.63
C ARG A 133 -25.80 -2.01 -2.13
N HIS A 134 -24.88 -2.84 -2.62
CA HIS A 134 -24.82 -3.30 -4.01
C HIS A 134 -25.53 -4.63 -4.18
#